data_AF-A0A6J2V1D7-F1
#
_entry.id   AF-A0A6J2V1D7-F1
#
_cell.length_a   1.000
_cell.length_b   1.000
_cell.length_c   1.000
_cell.angle_alpha   90.00
_cell.angle_beta   90.00
_cell.angle_gamma   90.00
#
_symmetry.space_group_name_H-M   'P 1'
#
loop_
_entity.id
_entity.type
_entity.pdbx_description
1 polymer ?
#
loop_
_entity_poly.entity_id
_entity_poly.type
_entity_poly.pdbx_seq_one_letter_code
_entity_poly.pdbx_strand_id
1 'polypeptide(L)'
;MATEEITREDALSRVGYRHACHIMLYADTTAKLFRKIPIKHVVLMQMRFDGFFGFPGGLVNPLEETLEVGLSRELKEEVGVAIPVSEEDHLSSCLHQSPSHIITHFYAKKLEESELRDIEKAAVATADDHGLEVMGMVRVPLYFLKDGGGLPRFLSHSFISNCRSQLLFALRHLGLVSKEELERAKKQADRLRHATNCQ
;
A
#
# COMPACT_ATOMS: atom_id res chain seq x y z
N MET A 1 13.13 2.46 12.43
CA MET A 1 14.06 3.48 11.92
C MET A 1 13.31 4.80 11.81
N ALA A 2 13.95 5.93 12.08
CA ALA A 2 13.28 7.22 11.97
C ALA A 2 13.02 7.52 10.48
N THR A 3 11.75 7.71 10.14
CA THR A 3 11.31 8.16 8.82
C THR A 3 10.96 9.63 8.93
N GLU A 4 11.59 10.46 8.11
CA GLU A 4 11.32 11.89 8.05
C GLU A 4 10.48 12.18 6.81
N GLU A 5 9.34 12.86 6.99
CA GLU A 5 8.53 13.32 5.87
C GLU A 5 9.21 14.53 5.22
N ILE A 6 9.36 14.50 3.91
CA ILE A 6 10.03 15.55 3.12
C ILE A 6 9.17 15.93 1.92
N THR A 7 9.38 17.13 1.38
CA THR A 7 8.68 17.54 0.15
C THR A 7 9.16 16.72 -1.05
N ARG A 8 8.35 16.63 -2.11
CA ARG A 8 8.75 15.97 -3.37
C ARG A 8 9.95 16.66 -4.02
N GLU A 9 10.00 17.99 -3.98
CA GLU A 9 11.12 18.78 -4.50
C GLU A 9 12.41 18.50 -3.71
N ASP A 10 12.34 18.54 -2.37
CA ASP A 10 13.48 18.20 -1.53
C ASP A 10 13.97 16.79 -1.79
N ALA A 11 13.06 15.83 -1.94
CA ALA A 11 13.38 14.44 -2.24
C ALA A 11 14.17 14.30 -3.54
N LEU A 12 13.68 14.90 -4.63
CA LEU A 12 14.32 14.85 -5.95
C LEU A 12 15.67 15.58 -5.98
N SER A 13 15.91 16.53 -5.06
CA SER A 13 17.21 17.19 -4.92
C SER A 13 18.29 16.35 -4.22
N ARG A 14 17.92 15.23 -3.57
CA ARG A 14 18.86 14.42 -2.77
C ARG A 14 19.74 13.52 -3.65
N VAL A 15 21.00 13.91 -3.81
CA VAL A 15 22.01 13.10 -4.52
C VAL A 15 22.43 11.88 -3.69
N GLY A 16 22.59 10.73 -4.36
CA GLY A 16 23.08 9.49 -3.75
C GLY A 16 22.02 8.67 -3.00
N TYR A 17 20.75 9.06 -3.08
CA TYR A 17 19.62 8.31 -2.55
C TYR A 17 18.98 7.47 -3.65
N ARG A 18 18.56 6.24 -3.30
CA ARG A 18 17.67 5.44 -4.14
C ARG A 18 16.24 5.88 -3.93
N HIS A 19 15.43 5.83 -4.97
CA HIS A 19 14.02 6.18 -4.90
C HIS A 19 13.20 4.91 -5.08
N ALA A 20 12.17 4.75 -4.26
CA ALA A 20 11.16 3.71 -4.43
C ALA A 20 9.78 4.35 -4.48
N CYS A 21 8.96 3.96 -5.44
CA CYS A 21 7.61 4.45 -5.59
C CYS A 21 6.64 3.31 -5.32
N HIS A 22 5.61 3.56 -4.52
CA HIS A 22 4.54 2.60 -4.29
C HIS A 22 3.18 3.28 -4.37
N ILE A 23 2.15 2.54 -4.74
CA ILE A 23 0.80 3.09 -4.93
C ILE A 23 -0.27 2.30 -4.18
N MET A 24 -1.20 3.03 -3.57
CA MET A 24 -2.46 2.48 -3.12
C MET A 24 -3.52 2.60 -4.21
N LEU A 25 -3.92 1.46 -4.77
CA LEU A 25 -5.06 1.38 -5.70
C LEU A 25 -6.33 1.09 -4.90
N TYR A 26 -7.35 1.92 -5.07
CA TYR A 26 -8.60 1.79 -4.31
C TYR A 26 -9.85 2.17 -5.10
N ALA A 27 -11.01 1.67 -4.67
CA ALA A 27 -12.30 1.94 -5.29
C ALA A 27 -13.42 1.94 -4.24
N ASP A 28 -14.53 2.59 -4.55
CA ASP A 28 -15.76 2.45 -3.77
C ASP A 28 -16.45 1.12 -4.12
N THR A 29 -17.15 0.53 -3.15
CA THR A 29 -17.94 -0.68 -3.37
C THR A 29 -19.20 -0.70 -2.54
N THR A 30 -20.26 -1.22 -3.13
CA THR A 30 -21.53 -1.51 -2.43
C THR A 30 -21.57 -2.92 -1.83
N ALA A 31 -20.50 -3.71 -2.02
CA ALA A 31 -20.41 -5.08 -1.55
C ALA A 31 -20.55 -5.17 -0.03
N LYS A 32 -21.17 -6.28 0.41
CA LYS A 32 -21.39 -6.58 1.82
C LYS A 32 -20.83 -7.96 2.16
N LEU A 33 -19.94 -8.01 3.14
CA LEU A 33 -19.51 -9.28 3.74
C LEU A 33 -20.71 -9.96 4.42
N PHE A 34 -20.87 -11.26 4.16
CA PHE A 34 -22.02 -12.07 4.60
C PHE A 34 -23.38 -11.42 4.27
N ARG A 35 -23.43 -10.63 3.20
CA ARG A 35 -24.61 -9.84 2.76
C ARG A 35 -25.10 -8.81 3.80
N LYS A 36 -24.35 -8.58 4.88
CA LYS A 36 -24.78 -7.76 6.02
C LYS A 36 -23.85 -6.60 6.30
N ILE A 37 -22.53 -6.83 6.30
CA ILE A 37 -21.54 -5.86 6.76
C ILE A 37 -20.97 -5.12 5.54
N PRO A 38 -21.22 -3.80 5.40
CA PRO A 38 -20.72 -3.03 4.26
C PRO A 38 -19.19 -3.00 4.24
N ILE A 39 -18.60 -3.26 3.08
CA ILE A 39 -17.15 -3.16 2.85
C ILE A 39 -16.74 -1.70 2.60
N LYS A 40 -17.62 -0.92 1.94
CA LYS A 40 -17.49 0.50 1.58
C LYS A 40 -16.41 0.80 0.54
N HIS A 41 -15.18 0.35 0.77
CA HIS A 41 -14.06 0.56 -0.16
C HIS A 41 -13.20 -0.69 -0.29
N VAL A 42 -12.65 -0.88 -1.47
CA VAL A 42 -11.63 -1.88 -1.76
C VAL A 42 -10.28 -1.17 -1.82
N VAL A 43 -9.27 -1.71 -1.14
CA VAL A 43 -7.88 -1.25 -1.22
C VAL A 43 -7.03 -2.46 -1.53
N LEU A 44 -6.16 -2.36 -2.54
CA LEU A 44 -5.25 -3.43 -2.93
C LEU A 44 -3.89 -3.31 -2.22
N MET A 45 -3.39 -4.44 -1.77
CA MET A 45 -2.02 -4.67 -1.29
C MET A 45 -1.54 -6.01 -1.85
N GLN A 46 -0.27 -6.35 -1.63
CA GLN A 46 0.30 -7.62 -2.07
C GLN A 46 1.16 -8.28 -0.99
N MET A 47 1.17 -9.62 -0.99
CA MET A 47 2.19 -10.38 -0.28
C MET A 47 3.45 -10.39 -1.12
N ARG A 48 4.58 -9.96 -0.54
CA ARG A 48 5.89 -9.95 -1.19
C ARG A 48 6.62 -11.26 -0.98
N PHE A 49 7.67 -11.49 -1.78
CA PHE A 49 8.57 -12.63 -1.64
C PHE A 49 9.20 -12.78 -0.26
N ASP A 50 9.41 -11.67 0.45
CA ASP A 50 10.00 -11.62 1.79
C ASP A 50 8.98 -11.91 2.91
N GLY A 51 7.73 -12.25 2.56
CA GLY A 51 6.67 -12.62 3.50
C GLY A 51 6.00 -11.43 4.20
N PHE A 52 6.25 -10.20 3.73
CA PHE A 52 5.61 -8.99 4.25
C PHE A 52 4.51 -8.48 3.32
N PHE A 53 3.49 -7.86 3.90
CA PHE A 53 2.54 -7.07 3.11
C PHE A 53 3.17 -5.75 2.66
N GLY A 54 2.98 -5.44 1.38
CA GLY A 54 3.43 -4.21 0.73
C GLY A 54 2.36 -3.65 -0.21
N PHE A 55 2.62 -2.45 -0.74
CA PHE A 55 1.89 -1.90 -1.87
C PHE A 55 2.64 -2.24 -3.17
N PRO A 56 1.94 -2.34 -4.31
CA PRO A 56 2.58 -2.46 -5.61
C PRO A 56 3.50 -1.27 -5.92
N GLY A 57 4.59 -1.56 -6.63
CA GLY A 57 5.65 -0.64 -7.02
C GLY A 57 7.03 -1.08 -6.55
N GLY A 58 8.06 -0.33 -6.94
CA GLY A 58 9.44 -0.71 -6.69
C GLY A 58 10.42 0.44 -6.86
N LEU A 59 11.65 0.12 -7.24
CA LEU A 59 12.73 1.10 -7.37
C LEU A 59 12.58 1.92 -8.66
N VAL A 60 12.82 3.22 -8.56
CA VAL A 60 12.81 4.13 -9.70
C VAL A 60 14.12 4.91 -9.72
N ASN A 61 14.64 5.18 -10.92
CA ASN A 61 15.81 6.01 -11.12
C ASN A 61 15.42 7.39 -11.69
N PRO A 62 15.34 8.44 -10.85
CA PRO A 62 14.94 9.79 -11.30
C PRO A 62 15.93 10.44 -12.29
N LEU A 63 17.12 9.86 -12.49
CA LEU A 63 18.08 10.32 -13.49
C LEU A 63 17.74 9.82 -14.91
N GLU A 64 16.93 8.77 -15.02
CA GLU A 64 16.59 8.11 -16.29
C GLU A 64 15.11 8.33 -16.67
N GLU A 65 14.21 8.37 -15.69
CA GLU A 65 12.77 8.49 -15.89
C GLU A 65 12.10 9.33 -14.79
N THR A 66 10.86 9.77 -15.02
CA THR A 66 10.07 10.39 -13.94
C THR A 66 9.60 9.33 -12.94
N LEU A 67 9.28 9.74 -11.71
CA LEU A 67 8.76 8.83 -10.68
C LEU A 67 7.51 8.07 -11.17
N GLU A 68 6.63 8.75 -11.88
CA GLU A 68 5.36 8.22 -12.37
C GLU A 68 5.55 7.23 -13.53
N VAL A 69 6.51 7.49 -14.42
CA VAL A 69 6.86 6.55 -15.50
C VAL A 69 7.47 5.28 -14.92
N GLY A 70 8.42 5.41 -13.98
CA GLY A 70 9.00 4.25 -13.31
C GLY A 70 7.98 3.47 -12.51
N LEU A 71 7.12 4.13 -11.74
CA LEU A 71 6.03 3.47 -11.02
C LEU A 71 5.06 2.75 -11.98
N SER A 72 4.70 3.35 -13.11
CA SER A 72 3.83 2.72 -14.10
C SER A 72 4.47 1.47 -14.74
N ARG A 73 5.80 1.47 -14.91
CA ARG A 73 6.58 0.30 -15.36
C ARG A 73 6.55 -0.82 -14.32
N GLU A 74 6.88 -0.52 -13.06
CA GLU A 74 6.85 -1.49 -11.96
C GLU A 74 5.44 -2.10 -11.79
N LEU A 75 4.38 -1.30 -11.94
CA LEU A 75 3.01 -1.82 -11.91
C LEU A 75 2.72 -2.80 -13.05
N LYS A 76 3.26 -2.56 -14.24
CA LYS A 76 3.07 -3.50 -15.35
C LYS A 76 3.72 -4.84 -15.06
N GLU A 77 4.90 -4.85 -14.43
CA GLU A 77 5.67 -6.04 -14.05
C GLU A 77 4.94 -6.81 -12.91
N GLU A 78 4.52 -6.10 -11.86
CA GLU A 78 3.92 -6.70 -10.66
C GLU A 78 2.43 -7.05 -10.77
N VAL A 79 1.64 -6.24 -11.48
CA VAL A 79 0.17 -6.43 -11.59
C VAL A 79 -0.31 -6.74 -13.00
N GLY A 80 0.60 -6.83 -13.98
CA GLY A 80 0.31 -7.29 -15.34
C GLY A 80 -0.40 -6.27 -16.23
N VAL A 81 -0.62 -5.04 -15.75
CA VAL A 81 -1.28 -3.96 -16.50
C VAL A 81 -0.58 -2.64 -16.22
N ALA A 82 -0.32 -1.86 -17.27
CA ALA A 82 0.17 -0.50 -17.12
C ALA A 82 -0.97 0.39 -16.61
N ILE A 83 -0.86 0.87 -15.38
CA ILE A 83 -1.81 1.80 -14.77
C ILE A 83 -1.23 3.21 -14.92
N PRO A 84 -1.95 4.17 -15.54
CA PRO A 84 -1.43 5.51 -15.69
C PRO A 84 -1.36 6.21 -14.32
N VAL A 85 -0.14 6.54 -13.89
CA VAL A 85 0.11 7.33 -12.69
C VAL A 85 0.51 8.75 -13.08
N SER A 86 0.05 9.73 -12.31
CA SER A 86 0.34 11.14 -12.50
C SER A 86 0.84 11.78 -11.20
N GLU A 87 1.39 12.99 -11.30
CA GLU A 87 1.87 13.70 -10.11
C GLU A 87 0.74 14.03 -9.12
N GLU A 88 -0.51 14.15 -9.59
CA GLU A 88 -1.67 14.44 -8.74
C GLU A 88 -2.07 13.24 -7.86
N ASP A 89 -1.62 12.03 -8.23
CA ASP A 89 -1.78 10.83 -7.41
C ASP A 89 -0.76 10.79 -6.25
N HIS A 90 0.26 11.68 -6.22
CA HIS A 90 1.29 11.71 -5.18
C HIS A 90 0.73 12.19 -3.83
N LEU A 91 1.00 11.43 -2.77
CA LEU A 91 0.55 11.78 -1.41
C LEU A 91 1.68 12.20 -0.48
N SER A 92 2.82 11.52 -0.51
CA SER A 92 3.93 11.83 0.40
C SER A 92 5.27 11.27 -0.06
N SER A 93 6.35 11.87 0.47
CA SER A 93 7.71 11.36 0.35
C SER A 93 8.32 11.20 1.75
N CYS A 94 8.98 10.08 1.99
CA CYS A 94 9.65 9.83 3.27
C CYS A 94 11.11 9.46 3.05
N LEU A 95 12.00 10.14 3.77
CA LEU A 95 13.40 9.82 3.88
C LEU A 95 13.61 8.74 4.93
N HIS A 96 14.20 7.62 4.53
CA HIS A 96 14.71 6.61 5.45
C HIS A 96 16.20 6.86 5.66
N GLN A 97 16.52 7.32 6.86
CA GLN A 97 17.91 7.54 7.26
C GLN A 97 18.67 6.22 7.35
N SER A 98 20.01 6.30 7.27
CA SER A 98 21.02 5.23 7.29
C SER A 98 20.59 3.91 7.98
N PRO A 99 20.90 2.73 7.39
CA PRO A 99 21.91 2.49 6.35
C PRO A 99 21.39 2.45 4.91
N SER A 100 20.07 2.51 4.68
CA SER A 100 19.46 2.16 3.39
C SER A 100 19.55 3.24 2.30
N HIS A 101 19.78 4.51 2.68
CA HIS A 101 19.81 5.69 1.78
C HIS A 101 18.68 5.64 0.73
N ILE A 102 17.45 5.47 1.22
CA ILE A 102 16.28 5.29 0.37
C ILE A 102 15.22 6.34 0.68
N ILE A 103 14.63 6.90 -0.36
CA ILE A 103 13.47 7.78 -0.30
C ILE A 103 12.29 7.00 -0.86
N THR A 104 11.21 6.92 -0.09
CA THR A 104 9.98 6.27 -0.53
C THR A 104 8.96 7.33 -0.92
N HIS A 105 8.45 7.28 -2.14
CA HIS A 105 7.32 8.06 -2.62
C HIS A 105 6.07 7.20 -2.58
N PHE A 106 4.97 7.80 -2.13
CA PHE A 106 3.71 7.11 -1.97
C PHE A 106 2.62 7.82 -2.74
N TYR A 107 1.90 7.05 -3.54
CA TYR A 107 0.81 7.50 -4.39
C TYR A 107 -0.50 6.83 -3.96
N ALA A 108 -1.63 7.45 -4.29
CA ALA A 108 -2.92 6.79 -4.21
C ALA A 108 -3.77 7.16 -5.42
N LYS A 109 -4.35 6.14 -6.05
CA LYS A 109 -5.20 6.31 -7.22
C LYS A 109 -6.56 5.65 -6.99
N LYS A 110 -7.61 6.45 -7.14
CA LYS A 110 -8.99 5.94 -7.15
C LYS A 110 -9.32 5.40 -8.54
N LEU A 111 -9.88 4.20 -8.57
CA LEU A 111 -10.34 3.51 -9.77
C LEU A 111 -11.79 3.07 -9.60
N GLU A 112 -12.42 2.63 -10.69
CA GLU A 112 -13.69 1.93 -10.63
C GLU A 112 -13.51 0.52 -10.05
N GLU A 113 -14.55 -0.04 -9.41
CA GLU A 113 -14.46 -1.38 -8.80
C GLU A 113 -14.16 -2.46 -9.85
N SER A 114 -14.66 -2.29 -11.08
CA SER A 114 -14.38 -3.21 -12.19
C SER A 114 -12.91 -3.18 -12.60
N GLU A 115 -12.27 -2.01 -12.61
CA GLU A 115 -10.86 -1.87 -12.97
C GLU A 115 -9.97 -2.57 -11.94
N LEU A 116 -10.27 -2.44 -10.65
CA LEU A 116 -9.57 -3.21 -9.61
C LEU A 116 -9.72 -4.72 -9.79
N ARG A 117 -10.91 -5.19 -10.20
CA ARG A 117 -11.14 -6.61 -10.47
C ARG A 117 -10.35 -7.10 -11.68
N ASP A 118 -10.18 -6.27 -12.69
CA ASP A 118 -9.38 -6.61 -13.87
C ASP A 118 -7.89 -6.62 -13.55
N ILE A 119 -7.42 -5.69 -12.71
CA ILE A 119 -6.06 -5.70 -12.15
C ILE A 119 -5.82 -7.00 -11.35
N GLU A 120 -6.73 -7.39 -10.46
CA GLU A 120 -6.58 -8.64 -9.68
C GLU A 120 -6.50 -9.89 -10.58
N LYS A 121 -7.23 -9.92 -11.69
CA LYS A 121 -7.15 -11.02 -12.66
C LYS A 121 -5.81 -11.01 -13.40
N ALA A 122 -5.38 -9.85 -13.88
CA ALA A 122 -4.13 -9.69 -14.61
C ALA A 122 -2.90 -10.01 -13.75
N ALA A 123 -2.93 -9.63 -12.46
CA ALA A 123 -1.86 -9.90 -11.50
C ALA A 123 -1.54 -11.40 -11.32
N VAL A 124 -2.46 -12.30 -11.68
CA VAL A 124 -2.23 -13.75 -11.66
C VAL A 124 -2.08 -14.33 -13.06
N ALA A 125 -2.73 -13.72 -14.06
CA ALA A 125 -2.77 -14.26 -15.42
C ALA A 125 -1.60 -13.82 -16.30
N THR A 126 -1.08 -12.61 -16.10
CA THR A 126 -0.17 -11.96 -17.05
C THR A 126 0.97 -11.16 -16.41
N ALA A 127 0.98 -10.97 -15.09
CA ALA A 127 2.09 -10.30 -14.40
C ALA A 127 3.36 -11.15 -14.48
N ASP A 128 4.49 -10.48 -14.72
CA ASP A 128 5.79 -11.13 -14.84
C ASP A 128 6.29 -11.62 -13.47
N ASP A 129 5.96 -10.88 -12.40
CA ASP A 129 6.48 -11.14 -11.04
C ASP A 129 5.60 -12.08 -10.20
N HIS A 130 4.49 -12.58 -10.76
CA HIS A 130 3.60 -13.49 -10.06
C HIS A 130 4.33 -14.81 -9.72
N GLY A 131 4.43 -15.11 -8.43
CA GLY A 131 5.14 -16.29 -7.91
C GLY A 131 6.66 -16.10 -7.79
N LEU A 132 7.18 -14.90 -8.11
CA LEU A 132 8.58 -14.51 -7.94
C LEU A 132 8.69 -13.43 -6.87
N GLU A 133 8.53 -12.15 -7.23
CA GLU A 133 8.58 -11.05 -6.27
C GLU A 133 7.23 -10.82 -5.56
N VAL A 134 6.13 -11.20 -6.23
CA VAL A 134 4.75 -11.03 -5.77
C VAL A 134 4.08 -12.39 -5.55
N MET A 135 3.73 -12.68 -4.30
CA MET A 135 3.10 -13.94 -3.87
C MET A 135 1.56 -13.91 -3.92
N GLY A 136 0.97 -12.76 -4.25
CA GLY A 136 -0.46 -12.63 -4.47
C GLY A 136 -1.06 -11.34 -3.92
N MET A 137 -2.08 -10.86 -4.63
CA MET A 137 -2.84 -9.67 -4.27
C MET A 137 -3.83 -9.97 -3.14
N VAL A 138 -4.00 -9.01 -2.24
CA VAL A 138 -4.97 -9.05 -1.15
C VAL A 138 -5.77 -7.75 -1.08
N ARG A 139 -7.06 -7.86 -0.75
CA ARG A 139 -7.89 -6.71 -0.42
C ARG A 139 -7.80 -6.42 1.08
N VAL A 140 -7.58 -5.16 1.45
CA VAL A 140 -7.60 -4.73 2.85
C VAL A 140 -9.04 -4.76 3.38
N PRO A 141 -9.35 -5.52 4.45
CA PRO A 141 -10.70 -5.62 4.99
C PRO A 141 -11.02 -4.42 5.88
N LEU A 142 -11.57 -3.33 5.33
CA LEU A 142 -11.83 -2.08 6.08
C LEU A 142 -12.98 -2.15 7.10
N TYR A 143 -13.70 -3.27 7.16
CA TYR A 143 -14.79 -3.48 8.12
C TYR A 143 -14.29 -3.92 9.50
N PHE A 144 -15.19 -3.86 10.49
CA PHE A 144 -14.93 -4.25 11.87
C PHE A 144 -15.91 -5.36 12.30
N LEU A 145 -15.38 -6.49 12.76
CA LEU A 145 -16.17 -7.58 13.33
C LEU A 145 -16.19 -7.51 14.87
N LYS A 146 -17.21 -8.12 15.49
CA LYS A 146 -17.40 -8.11 16.96
C LYS A 146 -16.26 -8.76 17.72
N ASP A 147 -15.60 -9.75 17.13
CA ASP A 147 -14.48 -10.50 17.67
C ASP A 147 -13.11 -9.83 17.39
N GLY A 148 -13.09 -8.65 16.76
CA GLY A 148 -11.87 -7.98 16.36
C GLY A 148 -11.32 -8.37 14.99
N GLY A 149 -12.07 -9.16 14.20
CA GLY A 149 -11.75 -9.41 12.80
C GLY A 149 -11.91 -8.17 11.90
N GLY A 150 -11.41 -8.28 10.68
CA GLY A 150 -11.36 -7.17 9.71
C GLY A 150 -10.10 -6.32 9.87
N LEU A 151 -10.24 -4.99 9.79
CA LEU A 151 -9.11 -4.07 9.75
C LEU A 151 -8.13 -4.23 10.93
N PRO A 152 -8.59 -4.40 12.19
CA PRO A 152 -7.67 -4.58 13.32
C PRO A 152 -6.80 -5.83 13.19
N ARG A 153 -7.37 -6.95 12.73
CA ARG A 153 -6.62 -8.20 12.49
C ARG A 153 -5.70 -8.05 11.28
N PHE A 154 -6.13 -7.37 10.22
CA PHE A 154 -5.27 -7.13 9.07
C PHE A 154 -4.03 -6.33 9.46
N LEU A 155 -4.21 -5.25 10.22
CA LEU A 155 -3.14 -4.39 10.73
C LEU A 155 -2.19 -5.07 11.73
N SER A 156 -2.50 -6.28 12.23
CA SER A 156 -1.59 -7.05 13.08
C SER A 156 -0.59 -7.91 12.31
N HIS A 157 -0.73 -8.03 10.98
CA HIS A 157 0.25 -8.72 10.14
C HIS A 157 1.57 -7.94 10.05
N SER A 158 2.57 -8.58 9.46
CA SER A 158 3.87 -7.99 9.15
C SER A 158 3.80 -7.19 7.86
N PHE A 159 4.26 -5.94 7.90
CA PHE A 159 4.32 -5.03 6.75
C PHE A 159 5.77 -4.63 6.49
N ILE A 160 6.12 -4.42 5.23
CA ILE A 160 7.45 -3.98 4.85
C ILE A 160 7.64 -2.51 5.26
N SER A 161 8.77 -2.20 5.92
CA SER A 161 9.19 -0.81 6.19
C SER A 161 8.08 0.09 6.79
N ASN A 162 7.80 1.25 6.17
CA ASN A 162 6.76 2.20 6.54
C ASN A 162 5.39 1.93 5.87
N CYS A 163 5.21 0.80 5.17
CA CYS A 163 3.98 0.49 4.43
C CYS A 163 2.73 0.50 5.32
N ARG A 164 2.81 -0.03 6.55
CA ARG A 164 1.71 0.05 7.53
C ARG A 164 1.33 1.49 7.85
N SER A 165 2.32 2.37 7.99
CA SER A 165 2.09 3.79 8.27
C SER A 165 1.51 4.51 7.05
N GLN A 166 1.98 4.19 5.84
CA GLN A 166 1.41 4.69 4.58
C GLN A 166 -0.05 4.31 4.43
N LEU A 167 -0.42 3.04 4.69
CA LEU A 167 -1.82 2.59 4.69
C LEU A 167 -2.67 3.41 5.67
N LEU A 168 -2.25 3.52 6.93
CA LEU A 168 -2.99 4.28 7.95
C LEU A 168 -3.13 5.76 7.58
N PHE A 169 -2.08 6.36 7.04
CA PHE A 169 -2.09 7.74 6.56
C PHE A 169 -3.09 7.91 5.42
N ALA A 170 -3.04 7.06 4.40
CA ALA A 170 -3.90 7.14 3.21
C ALA A 170 -5.38 6.96 3.57
N LEU A 171 -5.70 5.95 4.38
CA LEU A 171 -7.08 5.68 4.81
C LEU A 171 -7.69 6.88 5.54
N ARG A 172 -6.89 7.59 6.35
CA ARG A 172 -7.31 8.79 7.06
C ARG A 172 -7.41 9.99 6.11
N HIS A 173 -6.38 10.23 5.32
CA HIS A 173 -6.24 11.39 4.43
C HIS A 173 -7.35 11.41 3.38
N LEU A 174 -7.68 10.25 2.82
CA LEU A 174 -8.73 10.08 1.80
C LEU A 174 -10.12 9.85 2.40
N GLY A 175 -10.26 9.87 3.73
CA GLY A 175 -11.56 9.73 4.40
C GLY A 175 -12.23 8.36 4.25
N LEU A 176 -11.47 7.30 3.95
CA LEU A 176 -11.99 5.94 3.73
C LEU A 176 -12.40 5.25 5.03
N VAL A 177 -11.77 5.65 6.14
CA VAL A 177 -12.08 5.19 7.50
C VAL A 177 -11.98 6.39 8.45
N SER A 178 -12.89 6.51 9.42
CA SER A 178 -12.83 7.64 10.35
C SER A 178 -11.58 7.59 11.24
N LYS A 179 -11.15 8.75 11.73
CA LYS A 179 -9.99 8.86 12.62
C LYS A 179 -10.18 7.98 13.86
N GLU A 180 -11.36 7.98 14.46
CA GLU A 180 -11.68 7.21 15.66
C GLU A 180 -11.62 5.70 15.39
N GLU A 181 -12.14 5.26 14.25
CA GLU A 181 -12.10 3.86 13.83
C GLU A 181 -10.68 3.39 13.55
N LEU A 182 -9.85 4.22 12.89
CA LEU A 182 -8.44 3.91 12.62
C LEU A 182 -7.60 3.82 13.90
N GLU A 183 -7.75 4.76 14.83
CA GLU A 183 -7.03 4.70 16.11
C GLU A 183 -7.42 3.47 16.93
N ARG A 184 -8.72 3.14 16.93
CA ARG A 184 -9.21 1.90 17.55
C ARG A 184 -8.60 0.66 16.90
N ALA A 185 -8.58 0.61 15.56
CA ALA A 185 -8.02 -0.52 14.82
C ALA A 185 -6.54 -0.72 15.11
N LYS A 186 -5.76 0.37 15.06
CA LYS A 186 -4.33 0.37 15.34
C LYS A 186 -4.03 -0.11 16.76
N LYS A 187 -4.73 0.42 17.77
CA LYS A 187 -4.56 0.02 19.18
C LYS A 187 -4.84 -1.46 19.39
N GLN A 188 -5.88 -1.99 18.75
CA GLN A 188 -6.22 -3.41 18.84
C GLN A 188 -5.19 -4.29 18.12
N ALA A 189 -4.75 -3.89 16.92
CA ALA A 189 -3.70 -4.57 16.19
C ALA A 189 -2.39 -4.67 16.99
N ASP A 190 -1.99 -3.57 17.63
CA ASP A 190 -0.78 -3.54 18.44
C ASP A 190 -0.90 -4.49 19.63
N ARG A 191 -2.04 -4.52 20.33
CA ARG A 191 -2.28 -5.51 21.40
C ARG A 191 -2.16 -6.96 20.92
N LEU A 192 -2.72 -7.27 19.75
CA LEU A 192 -2.63 -8.62 19.16
C LEU A 192 -1.17 -9.02 18.92
N ARG A 193 -0.34 -8.12 18.38
CA ARG A 193 1.08 -8.38 18.16
C ARG A 193 1.85 -8.63 19.46
N HIS A 194 1.54 -7.90 20.52
CA HIS A 194 2.17 -8.12 21.83
C HIS A 194 1.76 -9.47 22.43
N ALA A 195 0.49 -9.87 22.31
CA ALA A 195 0.02 -11.15 22.84
C ALA A 195 0.68 -12.36 22.15
N THR A 196 0.95 -12.27 20.85
CA THR A 196 1.62 -13.34 20.08
C THR A 196 3.11 -13.45 20.41
N ASN A 197 3.77 -12.36 20.81
CA ASN A 197 5.20 -12.36 21.19
C ASN A 197 5.48 -12.87 22.61
N CYS A 198 4.44 -13.14 23.41
CA CYS A 198 4.55 -13.65 24.78
C CYS A 198 4.23 -15.15 24.90
N GLN A 199 4.09 -15.86 23.77
CA GLN A 199 3.95 -17.31 23.69
C GLN A 199 5.22 -17.93 23.13
#